data_AF-A0A453I3I9-F1
#
_entry.id   AF-A0A453I3I9-F1
#
_cell.length_a   1.000
_cell.length_b   1.000
_cell.length_c   1.000
_cell.angle_alpha   90.00
_cell.angle_beta   90.00
_cell.angle_gamma   90.00
#
_symmetry.space_group_name_H-M   'P 1'
#
loop_
_entity.id
_entity.type
_entity.pdbx_description
1 polymer ?
#
loop_
_entity_poly.entity_id
_entity_poly.type
_entity_poly.pdbx_seq_one_letter_code
_entity_poly.pdbx_strand_id
1 'polypeptide(L)'
;DFMEDLWERMQLLSRNGWKVKSVPKPHLSFEAQLVVGKSHRFHPVSCPPPTFTMSSSEILKGQEKHEANLKYPQRLRRLHIFPTNKAENMQPVDRFVVEEYILDVLLFFNGCRKECAFYLVSLPVSFRYEYLMAETIFSQLLLLPNPPFRPIYYTLVIIDLCKALPAAFPSVVVAAVHALFDRISNMDTECRT
;
A
#
# COMPACT_ATOMS: atom_id res chain seq x y z
N ASP A 1 9.80 12.01 -2.60
CA ASP A 1 9.14 11.36 -3.77
C ASP A 1 8.78 9.91 -3.42
N PHE A 2 7.76 9.29 -4.04
CA PHE A 2 7.43 7.87 -3.84
C PHE A 2 8.58 6.95 -4.24
N MET A 3 9.24 7.23 -5.38
CA MET A 3 10.35 6.41 -5.87
C MET A 3 11.57 6.52 -4.95
N GLU A 4 11.83 7.70 -4.41
CA GLU A 4 12.89 7.92 -3.42
C GLU A 4 12.60 7.15 -2.13
N ASP A 5 11.38 7.24 -1.58
CA ASP A 5 10.99 6.51 -0.38
C ASP A 5 11.09 4.98 -0.59
N LEU A 6 10.66 4.48 -1.75
CA LEU A 6 10.80 3.06 -2.09
C LEU A 6 12.28 2.66 -2.19
N TRP A 7 13.11 3.49 -2.84
CA TRP A 7 14.53 3.24 -2.99
C TRP A 7 15.25 3.16 -1.64
N GLU A 8 14.98 4.09 -0.73
CA GLU A 8 15.54 4.09 0.63
C GLU A 8 15.17 2.81 1.39
N ARG A 9 13.91 2.37 1.29
CA ARG A 9 13.46 1.10 1.90
C ARG A 9 14.18 -0.11 1.32
N MET A 10 14.41 -0.13 0.00
CA MET A 10 15.17 -1.21 -0.66
C MET A 10 16.64 -1.22 -0.24
N GLN A 11 17.25 -0.05 -0.08
CA GLN A 11 18.62 0.05 0.46
C GLN A 11 18.71 -0.49 1.89
N LEU A 12 17.74 -0.17 2.74
CA LEU A 12 17.68 -0.71 4.10
C LEU A 12 17.46 -2.23 4.11
N LEU A 13 16.56 -2.75 3.27
CA LEU A 13 16.34 -4.19 3.11
C LEU A 13 17.63 -4.92 2.71
N SER A 14 18.38 -4.35 1.76
CA SER A 14 19.67 -4.89 1.33
C SER A 14 20.67 -4.97 2.47
N ARG A 15 20.81 -3.89 3.26
CA ARG A 15 21.67 -3.85 4.46
C ARG A 15 21.26 -4.86 5.54
N ASN A 16 19.96 -5.20 5.59
CA ASN A 16 19.40 -6.15 6.55
C ASN A 16 19.33 -7.59 6.01
N GLY A 17 20.09 -7.91 4.95
CA GLY A 17 20.24 -9.26 4.42
C GLY A 17 19.01 -9.80 3.72
N TRP A 18 18.21 -8.93 3.08
CA TRP A 18 17.03 -9.30 2.29
C TRP A 18 15.97 -10.08 3.07
N LYS A 19 15.85 -9.81 4.38
CA LYS A 19 14.86 -10.45 5.26
C LYS A 19 13.57 -9.63 5.30
N VAL A 20 12.47 -10.24 4.85
CA VAL A 20 11.12 -9.67 4.86
C VAL A 20 10.20 -10.64 5.61
N LYS A 21 9.43 -10.13 6.58
CA LYS A 21 8.50 -10.93 7.40
C LYS A 21 7.08 -10.90 6.86
N SER A 22 6.73 -9.87 6.09
CA SER A 22 5.39 -9.70 5.52
C SER A 22 5.08 -10.60 4.33
N VAL A 23 6.10 -11.18 3.68
CA VAL A 23 5.92 -12.02 2.47
C VAL A 23 5.84 -13.50 2.87
N PRO A 24 4.69 -14.17 2.66
CA PRO A 24 4.56 -15.60 2.91
C PRO A 24 5.46 -16.41 2.00
N LYS A 25 6.02 -17.50 2.52
CA LYS A 25 6.92 -18.40 1.79
C LYS A 25 6.38 -19.83 1.75
N PRO A 26 5.18 -20.07 1.16
CA PRO A 26 4.58 -21.40 1.12
C PRO A 26 5.46 -22.43 0.39
N HIS A 27 6.28 -21.96 -0.54
CA HIS A 27 7.26 -22.78 -1.28
C HIS A 27 8.28 -23.49 -0.39
N LEU A 28 8.57 -23.00 0.82
CA LEU A 28 9.53 -23.64 1.72
C LEU A 28 9.07 -25.03 2.17
N SER A 29 7.77 -25.26 2.29
CA SER A 29 7.22 -26.59 2.61
C SER A 29 7.47 -27.62 1.50
N PHE A 30 7.83 -27.16 0.30
CA PHE A 30 8.08 -27.98 -0.88
C PHE A 30 9.54 -27.90 -1.35
N GLU A 31 10.46 -27.41 -0.51
CA GLU A 31 11.85 -27.14 -0.88
C GLU A 31 12.52 -28.36 -1.52
N ALA A 32 12.38 -29.56 -0.92
CA ALA A 32 12.96 -30.79 -1.45
C ALA A 32 12.50 -31.13 -2.88
N GLN A 33 11.25 -30.79 -3.23
CA GLN A 33 10.71 -31.02 -4.58
C GLN A 33 11.19 -29.93 -5.55
N LEU A 34 11.23 -28.67 -5.08
CA LEU A 34 11.61 -27.52 -5.90
C LEU A 34 13.09 -27.52 -6.26
N VAL A 35 13.97 -28.01 -5.38
CA VAL A 35 15.42 -28.12 -5.64
C VAL A 35 15.73 -29.08 -6.78
N VAL A 36 14.91 -30.13 -6.97
CA VAL A 36 15.05 -31.11 -8.07
C VAL A 36 14.36 -30.62 -9.35
N GLY A 37 13.54 -29.56 -9.26
CA GLY A 37 12.81 -28.99 -10.38
C GLY A 37 13.72 -28.43 -11.47
N LYS A 38 13.22 -28.44 -12.72
CA LYS A 38 13.93 -27.85 -13.85
C LYS A 38 13.91 -26.33 -13.77
N SER A 39 15.09 -25.71 -13.71
CA SER A 39 15.23 -24.27 -13.87
C SER A 39 15.10 -23.85 -15.33
N HIS A 40 14.37 -22.76 -15.58
CA HIS A 40 14.17 -22.19 -16.91
C HIS A 40 14.93 -20.88 -17.06
N ARG A 41 15.54 -20.67 -18.23
CA ARG A 41 16.14 -19.37 -18.58
C ARG A 41 15.08 -18.51 -19.26
N PHE A 42 14.87 -17.31 -18.74
CA PHE A 42 14.08 -16.30 -19.43
C PHE A 42 14.80 -15.86 -20.71
N HIS A 43 14.04 -15.63 -21.77
CA HIS A 43 14.57 -14.93 -22.94
C HIS A 43 14.97 -13.51 -22.56
N PRO A 44 15.96 -12.90 -23.23
CA PRO A 44 16.30 -11.49 -23.02
C PRO A 44 15.05 -10.62 -23.15
N VAL A 45 14.72 -9.88 -22.10
CA VAL A 45 13.64 -8.90 -22.12
C VAL A 45 14.23 -7.60 -22.63
N SER A 46 13.81 -7.16 -23.82
CA SER A 46 14.13 -5.83 -24.33
C SER A 46 13.01 -4.87 -23.97
N CYS A 47 13.36 -3.72 -23.39
CA CYS A 47 12.43 -2.60 -23.34
C CYS A 47 12.22 -2.13 -24.79
N PRO A 48 10.97 -1.88 -25.22
CA PRO A 48 10.74 -1.23 -26.50
C PRO A 48 11.53 0.09 -26.52
N PRO A 49 12.18 0.44 -27.64
CA PRO A 49 12.92 1.69 -27.73
C PRO A 49 11.97 2.83 -27.36
N PRO A 50 12.44 3.84 -26.61
CA PRO A 50 11.65 5.05 -26.41
C PRO A 50 11.26 5.55 -27.80
N THR A 51 10.00 5.96 -27.97
CA THR A 51 9.47 6.36 -29.27
C THR A 51 10.19 7.60 -29.84
N PHE A 52 11.12 8.21 -29.11
CA PHE A 52 11.69 9.53 -29.42
C PHE A 52 13.20 9.66 -29.15
N THR A 53 13.80 10.61 -29.87
CA THR A 53 15.25 10.88 -29.97
C THR A 53 15.81 11.66 -28.77
N MET A 54 17.10 11.45 -28.48
CA MET A 54 17.85 11.98 -27.32
C MET A 54 17.93 13.51 -27.18
N SER A 55 17.24 14.30 -28.00
CA SER A 55 17.21 15.78 -27.94
C SER A 55 15.94 16.34 -27.27
N SER A 56 15.16 15.52 -26.56
CA SER A 56 13.88 15.90 -25.96
C SER A 56 14.05 17.00 -24.90
N SER A 57 13.41 18.15 -25.14
CA SER A 57 13.31 19.28 -24.21
C SER A 57 12.66 18.86 -22.88
N GLU A 58 12.87 19.64 -21.81
CA GLU A 58 12.24 19.40 -20.49
C GLU A 58 10.71 19.30 -20.58
N ILE A 59 10.10 19.98 -21.55
CA ILE A 59 8.66 19.95 -21.83
C ILE A 59 8.21 18.54 -22.26
N LEU A 60 8.95 17.89 -23.17
CA LEU A 60 8.66 16.53 -23.63
C LEU A 60 8.79 15.51 -22.50
N LYS A 61 9.82 15.63 -21.66
CA LYS A 61 9.98 14.78 -20.46
C LYS A 61 8.81 14.93 -19.48
N GLY A 62 8.30 16.16 -19.33
CA GLY A 62 7.11 16.44 -18.51
C GLY A 62 5.85 15.76 -19.06
N GLN A 63 5.65 15.80 -20.37
CA GLN A 63 4.53 15.12 -21.04
C GLN A 63 4.61 13.59 -20.88
N GLU A 64 5.78 13.00 -21.08
CA GLU A 64 6.00 11.56 -20.89
C GLU A 64 5.74 11.12 -19.44
N LYS A 65 6.23 11.90 -18.46
CA LYS A 65 5.95 11.64 -17.05
C LYS A 65 4.45 11.69 -16.77
N HIS A 66 3.73 12.65 -17.37
CA HIS A 66 2.28 12.75 -17.23
C HIS A 66 1.56 11.54 -17.83
N GLU A 67 1.89 11.15 -19.07
CA GLU A 67 1.30 9.97 -19.71
C GLU A 67 1.58 8.68 -18.94
N ALA A 68 2.82 8.50 -18.45
CA ALA A 68 3.19 7.36 -17.62
C ALA A 68 2.38 7.33 -16.31
N ASN A 69 2.19 8.48 -15.66
CA ASN A 69 1.38 8.58 -14.44
C ASN A 69 -0.11 8.31 -14.69
N LEU A 70 -0.64 8.64 -15.87
CA LEU A 70 -2.01 8.28 -16.26
C LEU A 70 -2.15 6.78 -16.51
N LYS A 71 -1.15 6.16 -17.15
CA LYS A 71 -1.15 4.74 -17.49
C LYS A 71 -0.87 3.84 -16.28
N TYR A 72 -0.02 4.30 -15.37
CA TYR A 72 0.44 3.58 -14.18
C TYR A 72 0.25 4.45 -12.94
N PRO A 73 -1.00 4.66 -12.49
CA PRO A 73 -1.28 5.54 -11.37
C PRO A 73 -0.66 5.00 -10.09
N GLN A 74 -0.04 5.90 -9.33
CA GLN A 74 0.47 5.60 -7.99
C GLN A 74 -0.69 5.36 -7.02
N ARG A 75 -0.86 4.10 -6.60
CA ARG A 75 -1.92 3.70 -5.64
C ARG A 75 -1.58 4.10 -4.21
N LEU A 76 -0.31 4.03 -3.84
CA LEU A 76 0.20 4.43 -2.52
C LEU A 76 0.42 5.94 -2.45
N ARG A 77 -0.54 6.66 -1.86
CA ARG A 77 -0.32 8.03 -1.38
C ARG A 77 -0.59 8.08 0.12
N ARG A 78 0.47 7.87 0.90
CA ARG A 78 0.36 7.74 2.36
C ARG A 78 -0.06 9.06 2.98
N LEU A 79 -1.13 9.01 3.77
CA LEU A 79 -1.45 10.02 4.76
C LEU A 79 -0.84 9.59 6.09
N HIS A 80 0.18 10.30 6.57
CA HIS A 80 0.85 9.97 7.84
C HIS A 80 -0.01 10.38 9.05
N ILE A 81 -1.01 9.58 9.37
CA ILE A 81 -1.96 9.86 10.46
C ILE A 81 -1.28 9.55 11.80
N PHE A 82 -0.74 8.35 11.94
CA PHE A 82 -0.15 7.89 13.19
C PHE A 82 1.37 8.14 13.25
N PRO A 83 1.95 8.31 14.44
CA PRO A 83 3.40 8.37 14.58
C PRO A 83 4.03 7.02 14.23
N THR A 84 5.27 7.05 13.73
CA THR A 84 6.01 5.85 13.29
C THR A 84 6.21 4.81 14.39
N ASN A 85 6.19 5.22 15.67
CA ASN A 85 6.32 4.33 16.81
C ASN A 85 5.13 3.39 17.00
N LYS A 86 3.95 3.65 16.41
CA LYS A 86 2.78 2.76 16.50
C LYS A 86 2.88 1.53 15.60
N ALA A 87 3.84 1.51 14.67
CA ALA A 87 4.18 0.36 13.85
C ALA A 87 5.27 -0.50 14.54
N GLU A 88 5.11 -0.79 15.83
CA GLU A 88 6.08 -1.59 16.59
C GLU A 88 6.30 -2.94 15.89
N ASN A 89 7.57 -3.33 15.73
CA ASN A 89 8.02 -4.60 15.13
C ASN A 89 7.89 -4.74 13.60
N MET A 90 7.56 -3.68 12.87
CA MET A 90 7.47 -3.69 11.40
C MET A 90 8.68 -3.01 10.76
N GLN A 91 9.39 -3.68 9.84
CA GLN A 91 10.43 -3.02 9.06
C GLN A 91 9.83 -2.09 8.00
N PRO A 92 10.55 -1.05 7.52
CA PRO A 92 10.03 -0.17 6.48
C PRO A 92 9.58 -0.87 5.20
N VAL A 93 10.22 -2.00 4.82
CA VAL A 93 9.77 -2.84 3.71
C VAL A 93 8.48 -3.61 4.03
N ASP A 94 8.35 -4.13 5.27
CA ASP A 94 7.17 -4.88 5.69
C ASP A 94 5.93 -3.97 5.61
N ARG A 95 6.09 -2.71 6.01
CA ARG A 95 5.06 -1.68 5.86
C ARG A 95 4.60 -1.53 4.41
N PHE A 96 5.54 -1.40 3.48
CA PHE A 96 5.23 -1.24 2.05
C PHE A 96 4.42 -2.43 1.52
N VAL A 97 4.86 -3.66 1.83
CA VAL A 97 4.17 -4.89 1.38
C VAL A 97 2.77 -5.00 1.99
N VAL A 98 2.61 -4.68 3.27
CA VAL A 98 1.30 -4.77 3.95
C VAL A 98 0.33 -3.72 3.40
N GLU A 99 0.80 -2.50 3.13
CA GLU A 99 -0.03 -1.48 2.48
C GLU A 99 -0.50 -1.96 1.09
N GLU A 100 0.39 -2.56 0.28
CA GLU A 100 0.00 -3.13 -1.02
C GLU A 100 -1.02 -4.27 -0.86
N TYR A 101 -0.88 -5.16 0.13
CA TYR A 101 -1.89 -6.18 0.42
C TYR A 101 -3.25 -5.57 0.78
N ILE A 102 -3.27 -4.52 1.61
CA ILE A 102 -4.51 -3.82 1.97
C ILE A 102 -5.15 -3.20 0.71
N LEU A 103 -4.34 -2.56 -0.14
CA LEU A 103 -4.82 -1.95 -1.39
C LEU A 103 -5.36 -2.98 -2.37
N ASP A 104 -4.70 -4.12 -2.53
CA ASP A 104 -5.16 -5.21 -3.39
C ASP A 104 -6.48 -5.82 -2.88
N VAL A 105 -6.62 -6.00 -1.57
CA VAL A 105 -7.88 -6.46 -0.97
C VAL A 105 -9.00 -5.44 -1.13
N LEU A 106 -8.73 -4.15 -0.91
CA LEU A 106 -9.70 -3.07 -1.14
C LEU A 106 -10.13 -3.02 -2.60
N LEU A 107 -9.19 -3.19 -3.53
CA LEU A 107 -9.44 -3.18 -4.97
C LEU A 107 -10.27 -4.38 -5.40
N PHE A 108 -9.88 -5.59 -5.03
CA PHE A 108 -10.53 -6.81 -5.50
C PHE A 108 -11.93 -7.00 -4.88
N PHE A 109 -12.10 -6.64 -3.61
CA PHE A 109 -13.35 -6.84 -2.87
C PHE A 109 -14.20 -5.56 -2.72
N ASN A 110 -14.00 -4.54 -3.58
CA ASN A 110 -14.75 -3.28 -3.52
C ASN A 110 -16.28 -3.45 -3.67
N GLY A 111 -16.73 -4.54 -4.31
CA GLY A 111 -18.14 -4.91 -4.43
C GLY A 111 -18.69 -5.77 -3.28
N CYS A 112 -17.85 -6.32 -2.40
CA CYS A 112 -18.26 -7.24 -1.34
C CYS A 112 -17.62 -6.85 -0.01
N ARG A 113 -18.19 -5.82 0.65
CA ARG A 113 -17.64 -5.23 1.89
C ARG A 113 -17.36 -6.24 3.03
N LYS A 114 -18.17 -7.30 3.14
CA LYS A 114 -18.00 -8.34 4.17
C LYS A 114 -16.77 -9.22 3.90
N GLU A 115 -16.58 -9.63 2.65
CA GLU A 115 -15.38 -10.36 2.24
C GLU A 115 -14.14 -9.48 2.33
N CYS A 116 -14.24 -8.21 1.91
CA CYS A 116 -13.16 -7.25 2.08
C CYS A 116 -12.69 -7.18 3.55
N ALA A 117 -13.61 -6.98 4.49
CA ALA A 117 -13.29 -6.96 5.92
C ALA A 117 -12.68 -8.29 6.39
N PHE A 118 -13.23 -9.43 5.97
CA PHE A 118 -12.70 -10.76 6.30
C PHE A 118 -11.24 -10.95 5.84
N TYR A 119 -10.92 -10.58 4.59
CA TYR A 119 -9.56 -10.72 4.08
C TYR A 119 -8.59 -9.69 4.68
N LEU A 120 -9.06 -8.46 4.95
CA LEU A 120 -8.24 -7.45 5.63
C LEU A 120 -7.80 -7.88 7.03
N VAL A 121 -8.65 -8.56 7.80
CA VAL A 121 -8.27 -9.06 9.14
C VAL A 121 -7.45 -10.36 9.10
N SER A 122 -7.34 -10.99 7.94
CA SER A 122 -6.73 -12.30 7.76
C SER A 122 -5.46 -12.26 6.90
N LEU A 123 -4.77 -11.11 6.85
CA LEU A 123 -3.54 -11.01 6.07
C LEU A 123 -2.48 -11.97 6.66
N PRO A 124 -1.67 -12.63 5.81
CA PRO A 124 -0.73 -13.66 6.24
C PRO A 124 0.55 -13.04 6.84
N VAL A 125 0.42 -12.24 7.88
CA VAL A 125 1.51 -11.53 8.56
C VAL A 125 1.54 -11.85 10.06
N SER A 126 2.74 -11.88 10.64
CA SER A 126 2.98 -12.34 12.02
C SER A 126 2.96 -11.21 13.07
N PHE A 127 2.64 -9.99 12.67
CA PHE A 127 2.65 -8.80 13.51
C PHE A 127 1.32 -8.05 13.37
N ARG A 128 1.04 -7.18 14.33
CA ARG A 128 -0.15 -6.33 14.35
C ARG A 128 -0.04 -5.22 13.31
N TYR A 129 -1.14 -4.91 12.64
CA TYR A 129 -1.17 -3.95 11.53
C TYR A 129 -2.46 -3.12 11.48
N GLU A 130 -3.23 -3.07 12.57
CA GLU A 130 -4.51 -2.35 12.64
C GLU A 130 -4.35 -0.84 12.42
N TYR A 131 -3.30 -0.23 12.98
CA TYR A 131 -2.95 1.17 12.72
C TYR A 131 -2.62 1.40 11.25
N LEU A 132 -1.84 0.51 10.64
CA LEU A 132 -1.50 0.60 9.23
C LEU A 132 -2.74 0.41 8.34
N MET A 133 -3.59 -0.56 8.67
CA MET A 133 -4.86 -0.81 8.00
C MET A 133 -5.76 0.44 8.01
N ALA A 134 -5.97 1.04 9.17
CA ALA A 134 -6.76 2.28 9.27
C ALA A 134 -6.10 3.41 8.47
N GLU A 135 -4.79 3.60 8.61
CA GLU A 135 -4.05 4.64 7.88
C GLU A 135 -4.16 4.47 6.36
N THR A 136 -4.03 3.24 5.84
CA THR A 136 -4.20 2.95 4.42
C THR A 136 -5.63 3.22 3.95
N ILE A 137 -6.64 2.80 4.71
CA ILE A 137 -8.06 3.05 4.37
C ILE A 137 -8.35 4.55 4.33
N PHE A 138 -7.94 5.31 5.34
CA PHE A 138 -8.12 6.77 5.35
C PHE A 138 -7.32 7.46 4.24
N SER A 139 -6.12 6.96 3.92
CA SER A 139 -5.32 7.47 2.79
C SER A 139 -6.06 7.30 1.45
N GLN A 140 -6.79 6.20 1.25
CA GLN A 140 -7.59 5.98 0.05
C GLN A 140 -8.90 6.78 0.05
N LEU A 141 -9.53 6.93 1.22
CA LEU A 141 -10.76 7.72 1.39
C LEU A 141 -10.53 9.21 1.11
N LEU A 142 -9.38 9.75 1.56
CA LEU A 142 -8.98 11.15 1.42
C LEU A 142 -8.02 11.36 0.23
N LEU A 143 -7.99 10.42 -0.71
CA LEU A 143 -7.10 10.48 -1.86
C LEU A 143 -7.54 11.58 -2.83
N LEU A 144 -6.60 12.46 -3.19
CA LEU A 144 -6.82 13.48 -4.21
C LEU A 144 -6.37 13.01 -5.61
N PRO A 145 -7.10 13.40 -6.69
CA PRO A 145 -8.24 14.32 -6.69
C PRO A 145 -9.57 13.68 -6.26
N ASN A 146 -9.66 12.35 -6.30
CA ASN A 146 -10.84 11.61 -5.87
C ASN A 146 -10.41 10.25 -5.28
N PRO A 147 -11.16 9.72 -4.31
CA PRO A 147 -10.96 8.36 -3.83
C PRO A 147 -11.22 7.34 -4.96
N PRO A 148 -10.50 6.21 -5.00
CA PRO A 148 -10.68 5.20 -6.05
C PRO A 148 -12.09 4.56 -6.08
N PHE A 149 -12.79 4.58 -4.94
CA PHE A 149 -14.13 4.05 -4.75
C PHE A 149 -15.00 5.09 -4.04
N ARG A 150 -16.32 4.89 -4.03
CA ARG A 150 -17.25 5.83 -3.38
C ARG A 150 -16.95 5.94 -1.87
N PRO A 151 -16.94 7.13 -1.26
CA PRO A 151 -16.66 7.33 0.17
C PRO A 151 -17.47 6.42 1.12
N ILE A 152 -18.73 6.15 0.77
CA ILE A 152 -19.60 5.26 1.54
C ILE A 152 -19.06 3.82 1.66
N TYR A 153 -18.32 3.34 0.65
CA TYR A 153 -17.69 2.02 0.69
C TYR A 153 -16.68 1.92 1.83
N TYR A 154 -15.77 2.89 1.98
CA TYR A 154 -14.77 2.89 3.05
C TYR A 154 -15.43 2.99 4.43
N THR A 155 -16.45 3.83 4.58
CA THR A 155 -17.21 3.95 5.84
C THR A 155 -17.81 2.60 6.24
N LEU A 156 -18.41 1.92 5.27
CA LEU A 156 -18.98 0.60 5.45
C LEU A 156 -17.90 -0.44 5.81
N VAL A 157 -16.75 -0.46 5.11
CA VAL A 157 -15.63 -1.36 5.45
C VAL A 157 -15.12 -1.09 6.86
N ILE A 158 -14.96 0.17 7.28
CA ILE A 158 -14.55 0.54 8.65
C ILE A 158 -15.54 -0.01 9.68
N ILE A 159 -16.85 0.10 9.43
CA ILE A 159 -17.89 -0.47 10.31
C ILE A 159 -17.74 -2.00 10.44
N ASP A 160 -17.52 -2.70 9.33
CA ASP A 160 -17.37 -4.16 9.36
C ASP A 160 -16.06 -4.60 10.03
N LEU A 161 -14.98 -3.82 9.87
CA LEU A 161 -13.71 -4.04 10.58
C LEU A 161 -13.86 -3.80 12.09
N CYS A 162 -14.61 -2.79 12.52
CA CYS A 162 -14.94 -2.59 13.94
C CYS A 162 -15.70 -3.78 14.54
N LYS A 163 -16.56 -4.44 13.75
CA LYS A 163 -17.26 -5.67 14.18
C LYS A 163 -16.34 -6.89 14.20
N ALA A 164 -15.43 -7.00 13.24
CA ALA A 164 -14.48 -8.10 13.14
C ALA A 164 -13.37 -8.03 14.20
N LEU A 165 -12.97 -6.82 14.61
CA LEU A 165 -11.90 -6.56 15.58
C LEU A 165 -12.38 -5.66 16.73
N PRO A 166 -13.41 -6.07 17.52
CA PRO A 166 -14.09 -5.19 18.47
C PRO A 166 -13.19 -4.70 19.61
N ALA A 167 -12.16 -5.47 19.98
CA ALA A 167 -11.23 -5.12 21.05
C ALA A 167 -10.09 -4.18 20.60
N ALA A 168 -9.91 -3.94 19.30
CA ALA A 168 -8.75 -3.21 18.79
C ALA A 168 -9.12 -2.08 17.83
N PHE A 169 -9.80 -2.40 16.73
CA PHE A 169 -9.98 -1.49 15.60
C PHE A 169 -10.81 -0.23 15.94
N PRO A 170 -11.88 -0.28 16.76
CA PRO A 170 -12.60 0.93 17.16
C PRO A 170 -11.70 2.00 17.80
N SER A 171 -10.76 1.59 18.66
CA SER A 171 -9.85 2.53 19.32
C SER A 171 -8.86 3.17 18.34
N VAL A 172 -8.44 2.42 17.32
CA VAL A 172 -7.56 2.89 16.24
C VAL A 172 -8.29 3.91 15.37
N VAL A 173 -9.55 3.66 15.01
CA VAL A 173 -10.37 4.59 14.21
C VAL A 173 -10.57 5.90 14.96
N VAL A 174 -10.91 5.85 16.25
CA VAL A 174 -11.03 7.06 17.10
C VAL A 174 -9.71 7.85 17.10
N ALA A 175 -8.58 7.17 17.29
CA ALA A 175 -7.27 7.81 17.25
C ALA A 175 -6.95 8.45 15.88
N ALA A 176 -7.32 7.80 14.77
CA ALA A 176 -7.16 8.38 13.44
C ALA A 176 -7.99 9.66 13.27
N VAL A 177 -9.27 9.62 13.66
CA VAL A 177 -10.17 10.77 13.55
C VAL A 177 -9.67 11.95 14.38
N HIS A 178 -9.21 11.71 15.61
CA HIS A 178 -8.60 12.77 16.42
C HIS A 178 -7.35 13.34 15.75
N ALA A 179 -6.43 12.49 15.27
CA ALA A 179 -5.21 12.96 14.61
C ALA A 179 -5.49 13.75 13.32
N LEU A 180 -6.54 13.39 12.56
CA LEU A 180 -7.00 14.13 11.40
C LEU A 180 -7.62 15.47 11.79
N PHE A 181 -8.46 15.48 12.82
CA PHE A 181 -9.11 16.69 13.32
C PHE A 181 -8.11 17.71 13.84
N ASP A 182 -7.12 17.28 14.63
CA ASP A 182 -6.05 18.16 15.15
C ASP A 182 -5.24 18.83 14.04
N ARG A 183 -5.24 18.25 12.83
CA ARG A 183 -4.49 18.74 11.66
C ARG A 183 -5.39 19.32 10.58
N ILE A 184 -6.69 19.49 10.84
CA ILE A 184 -7.69 19.91 9.85
C ILE A 184 -7.34 21.26 9.22
N SER A 185 -6.71 22.17 9.97
CA SER A 185 -6.27 23.49 9.48
C SER A 185 -5.20 23.41 8.39
N ASN A 186 -4.43 22.32 8.35
CA ASN A 186 -3.31 22.11 7.43
C ASN A 186 -3.65 21.11 6.32
N MET A 187 -4.82 20.48 6.39
CA MET A 187 -5.29 19.51 5.40
C MET A 187 -5.82 20.23 4.15
N ASP A 188 -5.70 19.65 2.97
CA ASP A 188 -6.25 20.26 1.74
C ASP A 188 -7.75 20.56 1.87
N THR A 189 -8.23 21.64 1.26
CA THR A 189 -9.65 22.02 1.35
C THR A 189 -10.59 20.96 0.81
N GLU A 190 -10.21 20.22 -0.24
CA GLU A 190 -11.02 19.14 -0.82
C GLU A 190 -11.21 17.96 0.16
N CYS A 191 -10.27 17.77 1.09
CA CYS A 191 -10.36 16.74 2.12
C CYS A 191 -11.17 17.18 3.36
N ARG A 192 -11.60 18.45 3.44
CA ARG A 192 -12.38 19.00 4.58
C ARG A 192 -13.88 18.98 4.34
N THR A 193 -14.30 18.96 3.07
CA THR A 193 -15.70 19.02 2.62
C THR A 193 -16.30 17.63 2.49
#